data_AF-A0A8K0I754-F1
#
_entry.id   AF-A0A8K0I754-F1
#
_cell.length_a   1.000
_cell.length_b   1.000
_cell.length_c   1.000
_cell.angle_alpha   90.00
_cell.angle_beta   90.00
_cell.angle_gamma   90.00
#
_symmetry.space_group_name_H-M   'P 1'
#
loop_
_entity.id
_entity.type
_entity.pdbx_description
1 polymer ?
#
loop_
_entity_poly.entity_id
_entity_poly.type
_entity_poly.pdbx_seq_one_letter_code
_entity_poly.pdbx_strand_id
1 'polypeptide(L)'
;MADEEVSPSSQRRDSIKSSVHNTAAQRRRQHAIAVGKERREALIRTKRLCRVAVADDSEVLLEGDMLVDEEKAVLDSQTSQTVEDLKSALSYHGKGATQKKIEILRALRRLLSKSEVPPVEAALQAGAIPVLVQCLSFGSADEQLLEAAWCLTNIAAGEPEETRSLLPALPLLIAHLGEKSSVPVAEQCAWALGNVAGEGEELRNVLLAQGALLPLARLMLSNKASTTRTAAWALSNLIKGPDPKAAASLIRIDGMLDAIIRHLKKSDDELATEVAWVVVYLSALSETAASLLVKSDVVQLLAGRLAASESLQLLIPVLRGMPNGEGPKLVEREDGIDAMERFQFHENEEMRNMANGLVDKYFGEDYGLDE
;
A
#
# COMPACT_ATOMS: atom_id res chain seq x y z
N MET A 1 38.64 -35.92 -24.49
CA MET A 1 38.38 -34.48 -24.36
C MET A 1 37.83 -34.04 -25.70
N ALA A 2 36.51 -34.02 -25.84
CA ALA A 2 35.85 -33.54 -27.05
C ALA A 2 35.29 -32.17 -26.67
N ASP A 3 35.90 -31.11 -27.18
CA ASP A 3 35.36 -29.76 -27.12
C ASP A 3 34.17 -29.70 -28.08
N GLU A 4 32.96 -29.55 -27.54
CA GLU A 4 31.79 -29.17 -28.32
C GLU A 4 31.97 -27.73 -28.83
N GLU A 5 32.30 -27.58 -30.11
CA GLU A 5 32.20 -26.30 -30.82
C GLU A 5 30.75 -25.82 -30.82
N VAL A 6 30.42 -24.93 -29.89
CA VAL A 6 29.15 -24.22 -29.84
C VAL A 6 29.02 -23.34 -31.08
N SER A 7 28.11 -23.70 -32.00
CA SER A 7 28.02 -23.03 -33.30
C SER A 7 27.68 -21.52 -33.18
N PRO A 8 28.22 -20.63 -34.04
CA PRO A 8 27.96 -19.18 -33.99
C PRO A 8 26.47 -18.80 -34.10
N SER A 9 25.67 -19.70 -34.69
CA SER A 9 24.22 -19.53 -34.83
C SER A 9 23.47 -19.71 -33.51
N SER A 10 23.99 -20.55 -32.59
CA SER A 10 23.43 -20.74 -31.25
C SER A 10 23.72 -19.52 -30.37
N GLN A 11 24.96 -19.02 -30.39
CA GLN A 11 25.35 -17.81 -29.65
C GLN A 11 24.56 -16.56 -30.09
N ARG A 12 24.30 -16.39 -31.40
CA ARG A 12 23.44 -15.31 -31.91
C ARG A 12 21.97 -15.49 -31.50
N ARG A 13 21.45 -16.72 -31.54
CA ARG A 13 20.07 -17.00 -31.07
C ARG A 13 19.94 -16.76 -29.58
N ASP A 14 20.94 -17.11 -28.78
CA ASP A 14 20.92 -16.91 -27.34
C ASP A 14 21.12 -15.45 -26.96
N SER A 15 21.93 -14.68 -27.71
CA SER A 15 22.05 -13.23 -27.51
C SER A 15 20.78 -12.47 -27.92
N ILE A 16 20.08 -12.93 -28.96
CA ILE A 16 18.79 -12.38 -29.37
C ILE A 16 17.72 -12.73 -28.34
N LYS A 17 17.67 -13.98 -27.85
CA LYS A 17 16.76 -14.39 -26.79
C LYS A 17 17.01 -13.62 -25.49
N SER A 18 18.26 -13.42 -25.08
CA SER A 18 18.59 -12.63 -23.89
C SER A 18 18.23 -11.16 -24.06
N SER A 19 18.48 -10.58 -25.24
CA SER A 19 18.11 -9.20 -25.57
C SER A 19 16.58 -9.00 -25.55
N VAL A 20 15.82 -9.92 -26.16
CA VAL A 20 14.35 -9.85 -26.19
C VAL A 20 13.75 -10.09 -24.80
N HIS A 21 14.27 -11.05 -24.04
CA HIS A 21 13.84 -11.33 -22.67
C HIS A 21 14.10 -10.13 -21.74
N ASN A 22 15.28 -9.49 -21.84
CA ASN A 22 15.60 -8.27 -21.09
C ASN A 22 14.67 -7.12 -21.46
N THR A 23 14.37 -6.95 -22.76
CA THR A 23 13.44 -5.89 -23.22
C THR A 23 12.02 -6.12 -22.70
N ALA A 24 11.52 -7.35 -22.74
CA ALA A 24 10.19 -7.69 -22.25
C ALA A 24 10.07 -7.56 -20.72
N ALA A 25 11.10 -8.00 -19.97
CA ALA A 25 11.18 -7.79 -18.53
C ALA A 25 11.18 -6.30 -18.17
N GLN A 26 11.95 -5.48 -18.90
CA GLN A 26 12.02 -4.05 -18.66
C GLN A 26 10.69 -3.33 -18.94
N ARG A 27 9.97 -3.71 -20.02
CA ARG A 27 8.61 -3.20 -20.28
C ARG A 27 7.62 -3.56 -19.18
N ARG A 28 7.65 -4.82 -18.68
CA ARG A 28 6.82 -5.25 -17.55
C ARG A 28 7.07 -4.41 -16.30
N ARG A 29 8.35 -4.14 -15.99
CA ARG A 29 8.73 -3.28 -14.86
C ARG A 29 8.20 -1.85 -15.02
N GLN A 30 8.39 -1.25 -16.18
CA GLN A 30 7.91 0.11 -16.46
C GLN A 30 6.38 0.20 -16.36
N HIS A 31 5.66 -0.78 -16.89
CA HIS A 31 4.20 -0.86 -16.79
C HIS A 31 3.74 -0.98 -15.33
N ALA A 32 4.36 -1.87 -14.54
CA ALA A 32 4.01 -2.02 -13.12
C ALA A 32 4.27 -0.74 -12.32
N ILE A 33 5.37 -0.03 -12.58
CA ILE A 33 5.68 1.26 -11.93
C ILE A 33 4.63 2.32 -12.28
N ALA A 34 4.25 2.44 -13.56
CA ALA A 34 3.23 3.37 -14.00
C ALA A 34 1.88 3.10 -13.32
N VAL A 35 1.47 1.83 -13.26
CA VAL A 35 0.24 1.40 -12.56
C VAL A 35 0.31 1.74 -11.08
N GLY A 36 1.46 1.57 -10.43
CA GLY A 36 1.65 1.92 -9.02
C GLY A 36 1.59 3.42 -8.73
N LYS A 37 1.80 4.27 -9.75
CA LYS A 37 1.59 5.71 -9.67
C LYS A 37 0.10 6.06 -9.78
N GLU A 38 -0.60 5.52 -10.77
CA GLU A 38 -2.07 5.70 -10.92
C GLU A 38 -2.84 5.21 -9.69
N ARG A 39 -2.49 4.03 -9.15
CA ARG A 39 -3.11 3.48 -7.94
C ARG A 39 -2.91 4.43 -6.74
N ARG A 40 -1.75 5.07 -6.63
CA ARG A 40 -1.48 6.06 -5.57
C ARG A 40 -2.42 7.26 -5.73
N GLU A 41 -2.57 7.80 -6.94
CA GLU A 41 -3.44 8.95 -7.21
C GLU A 41 -4.93 8.63 -6.97
N ALA A 42 -5.36 7.39 -7.20
CA ALA A 42 -6.69 6.91 -6.83
C ALA A 42 -6.83 6.73 -5.31
N LEU A 43 -5.85 6.10 -4.65
CA LEU A 43 -5.89 5.84 -3.22
C LEU A 43 -5.70 7.08 -2.34
N ILE A 44 -4.95 8.10 -2.78
CA ILE A 44 -4.82 9.37 -2.03
C ILE A 44 -6.17 10.07 -1.94
N ARG A 45 -6.98 10.03 -3.02
CA ARG A 45 -8.34 10.57 -3.01
C ARG A 45 -9.25 9.84 -2.04
N THR A 46 -9.15 8.51 -1.96
CA THR A 46 -10.06 7.70 -1.12
C THR A 46 -9.59 7.54 0.33
N LYS A 47 -8.27 7.44 0.59
CA LYS A 47 -7.73 7.14 1.93
C LYS A 47 -7.59 8.34 2.86
N ARG A 48 -7.79 9.58 2.38
CA ARG A 48 -8.02 10.74 3.27
C ARG A 48 -9.28 10.53 4.14
N LEU A 49 -10.24 9.71 3.69
CA LEU A 49 -11.56 9.55 4.32
C LEU A 49 -11.76 8.20 5.07
N CYS A 50 -11.14 7.09 4.65
CA CYS A 50 -11.67 5.75 4.97
C CYS A 50 -11.24 5.04 6.29
N ARG A 51 -10.77 5.69 7.36
CA ARG A 51 -10.82 5.05 8.71
C ARG A 51 -11.25 5.97 9.86
N VAL A 52 -12.00 7.03 9.57
CA VAL A 52 -12.79 7.72 10.61
C VAL A 52 -14.16 7.06 10.82
N ALA A 53 -14.60 6.16 9.91
CA ALA A 53 -15.91 5.50 9.94
C ALA A 53 -16.16 4.49 11.10
N VAL A 54 -15.46 4.64 12.23
CA VAL A 54 -15.89 4.10 13.52
C VAL A 54 -15.77 5.18 14.60
N ALA A 55 -16.34 6.37 14.36
CA ALA A 55 -16.96 7.23 15.37
C ALA A 55 -17.43 8.55 14.73
N ASP A 56 -18.74 8.80 14.89
CA ASP A 56 -19.46 10.06 14.72
C ASP A 56 -19.92 10.44 13.30
N ASP A 57 -21.19 10.15 13.03
CA ASP A 57 -22.00 10.75 11.96
C ASP A 57 -22.36 12.20 12.33
N SER A 58 -21.80 13.17 11.61
CA SER A 58 -22.45 14.46 11.33
C SER A 58 -21.65 15.21 10.27
N GLU A 59 -21.97 14.95 9.00
CA GLU A 59 -21.60 15.85 7.91
C GLU A 59 -22.65 16.97 7.80
N VAL A 60 -22.20 18.22 7.90
CA VAL A 60 -22.93 19.39 7.40
C VAL A 60 -22.01 20.09 6.41
N LEU A 61 -22.32 19.94 5.12
CA LEU A 61 -21.67 20.69 4.04
C LEU A 61 -22.18 22.13 4.07
N LEU A 62 -21.31 23.12 4.26
CA LEU A 62 -21.66 24.54 4.13
C LEU A 62 -20.73 25.24 3.14
N GLU A 63 -21.34 25.86 2.12
CA GLU A 63 -20.73 26.76 1.14
C GLU A 63 -20.21 28.05 1.81
N GLY A 64 -19.02 28.51 1.39
CA GLY A 64 -18.59 29.89 1.60
C GLY A 64 -17.07 30.07 1.66
N ASP A 65 -16.47 30.53 0.56
CA ASP A 65 -15.01 30.70 0.36
C ASP A 65 -14.30 31.60 1.42
N MET A 66 -15.04 32.43 2.17
CA MET A 66 -14.46 33.20 3.29
C MET A 66 -14.63 32.57 4.68
N LEU A 67 -15.56 31.63 4.85
CA LEU A 67 -15.71 30.88 6.12
C LEU A 67 -14.60 29.83 6.28
N VAL A 68 -14.02 29.39 5.15
CA VAL A 68 -12.95 28.39 5.10
C VAL A 68 -11.64 28.90 5.70
N ASP A 69 -11.29 30.18 5.49
CA ASP A 69 -10.02 30.75 5.97
C ASP A 69 -9.99 30.97 7.50
N GLU A 70 -11.09 31.44 8.09
CA GLU A 70 -11.19 31.59 9.55
C GLU A 70 -11.22 30.24 10.26
N GLU A 71 -11.96 29.27 9.72
CA GLU A 71 -12.01 27.90 10.27
C GLU A 71 -10.63 27.22 10.18
N LYS A 72 -9.93 27.38 9.05
CA LYS A 72 -8.56 26.88 8.89
C LYS A 72 -7.60 27.51 9.89
N ALA A 73 -7.65 28.83 10.08
CA ALA A 73 -6.80 29.52 11.05
C ALA A 73 -7.05 29.04 12.50
N VAL A 74 -8.32 28.75 12.85
CA VAL A 74 -8.66 28.16 14.15
C VAL A 74 -8.09 26.76 14.29
N LEU A 75 -8.21 25.89 13.26
CA LEU A 75 -7.65 24.54 13.27
C LEU A 75 -6.11 24.56 13.37
N ASP A 76 -5.44 25.45 12.66
CA ASP A 76 -3.98 25.61 12.71
C ASP A 76 -3.51 26.03 14.12
N SER A 77 -4.22 26.99 14.73
CA SER A 77 -3.95 27.47 16.09
C SER A 77 -4.18 26.37 17.13
N GLN A 78 -5.32 25.65 17.05
CA GLN A 78 -5.63 24.52 17.93
C GLN A 78 -4.59 23.39 17.82
N THR A 79 -4.14 23.11 16.61
CA THR A 79 -3.14 22.07 16.34
C THR A 79 -1.79 22.45 16.92
N SER A 80 -1.35 23.69 16.69
CA SER A 80 -0.11 24.22 17.25
C SER A 80 -0.13 24.17 18.78
N GLN A 81 -1.23 24.61 19.40
CA GLN A 81 -1.40 24.56 20.85
C GLN A 81 -1.39 23.13 21.39
N THR A 82 -2.03 22.18 20.69
CA THR A 82 -2.05 20.76 21.09
C THR A 82 -0.64 20.15 21.07
N VAL A 83 0.21 20.55 20.12
CA VAL A 83 1.62 20.12 20.06
C VAL A 83 2.42 20.70 21.23
N GLU A 84 2.22 21.98 21.58
CA GLU A 84 2.85 22.61 22.75
C GLU A 84 2.41 21.97 24.08
N ASP A 85 1.13 21.63 24.19
CA ASP A 85 0.59 20.90 25.34
C ASP A 85 1.23 19.51 25.47
N LEU A 86 1.48 18.83 24.33
CA LEU A 86 2.15 17.54 24.31
C LEU A 86 3.61 17.65 24.76
N LYS A 87 4.35 18.67 24.30
CA LYS A 87 5.72 18.97 24.79
C LYS A 87 5.74 19.17 26.31
N SER A 88 4.79 19.94 26.82
CA SER A 88 4.64 20.20 28.25
C SER A 88 4.32 18.90 29.02
N ALA A 89 3.46 18.05 28.46
CA ALA A 89 3.11 16.75 29.06
C ALA A 89 4.28 15.76 29.07
N LEU A 90 5.21 15.83 28.11
CA LEU A 90 6.42 15.00 28.09
C LEU A 90 7.37 15.30 29.26
N SER A 91 7.41 16.55 29.72
CA SER A 91 8.23 16.97 30.87
C SER A 91 7.61 16.60 32.23
N TYR A 92 6.31 16.27 32.26
CA TYR A 92 5.58 15.94 33.48
C TYR A 92 5.68 14.44 33.82
N HIS A 93 6.05 14.13 35.06
CA HIS A 93 6.29 12.76 35.56
C HIS A 93 5.37 12.36 36.74
N GLY A 94 4.32 13.13 37.01
CA GLY A 94 3.41 12.86 38.13
C GLY A 94 2.35 11.80 37.84
N LYS A 95 1.50 11.52 38.83
CA LYS A 95 0.36 10.60 38.68
C LYS A 95 -0.55 11.11 37.55
N GLY A 96 -0.94 10.22 36.63
CA GLY A 96 -1.76 10.55 35.46
C GLY A 96 -0.99 11.13 34.27
N ALA A 97 0.33 11.24 34.31
CA ALA A 97 1.14 11.76 33.20
C ALA A 97 0.88 11.00 31.88
N THR A 98 0.88 9.67 31.92
CA THR A 98 0.62 8.83 30.74
C THR A 98 -0.77 9.08 30.16
N GLN A 99 -1.81 9.12 31.01
CA GLN A 99 -3.17 9.38 30.53
C GLN A 99 -3.28 10.75 29.88
N LYS A 100 -2.66 11.78 30.48
CA LYS A 100 -2.65 13.13 29.91
C LYS A 100 -1.98 13.14 28.52
N LYS A 101 -0.86 12.42 28.35
CA LYS A 101 -0.20 12.29 27.03
C LYS A 101 -1.12 11.62 26.00
N ILE A 102 -1.80 10.54 26.39
CA ILE A 102 -2.72 9.81 25.52
C ILE A 102 -3.89 10.69 25.08
N GLU A 103 -4.51 11.45 25.99
CA GLU A 103 -5.61 12.35 25.62
C GLU A 103 -5.17 13.47 24.67
N ILE A 104 -3.97 14.02 24.87
CA ILE A 104 -3.41 15.03 23.96
C ILE A 104 -3.09 14.41 22.60
N LEU A 105 -2.52 13.21 22.55
CA LEU A 105 -2.26 12.49 21.29
C LEU A 105 -3.56 12.21 20.53
N ARG A 106 -4.64 11.83 21.23
CA ARG A 106 -5.98 11.65 20.63
C ARG A 106 -6.52 12.93 20.04
N ALA A 107 -6.39 14.05 20.75
CA ALA A 107 -6.80 15.35 20.26
C ALA A 107 -6.03 15.72 18.99
N LEU A 108 -4.70 15.56 19.00
CA LEU A 108 -3.85 15.81 17.84
C LEU A 108 -4.24 14.91 16.65
N ARG A 109 -4.43 13.61 16.89
CA ARG A 109 -4.88 12.66 15.86
C ARG A 109 -6.16 13.12 15.19
N ARG A 110 -7.17 13.51 15.99
CA ARG A 110 -8.46 13.99 15.49
C ARG A 110 -8.30 15.26 14.65
N LEU A 111 -7.50 16.23 15.10
CA LEU A 111 -7.23 17.45 14.33
C LEU A 111 -6.61 17.13 12.96
N LEU A 112 -5.66 16.18 12.93
CA LEU A 112 -4.98 15.73 11.72
C LEU A 112 -5.86 14.86 10.78
N SER A 113 -7.11 14.57 11.13
CA SER A 113 -8.03 13.78 10.30
C SER A 113 -9.42 14.39 10.14
N LYS A 114 -9.69 15.56 10.73
CA LYS A 114 -11.04 16.13 10.80
C LYS A 114 -11.47 16.85 9.52
N SER A 115 -10.52 17.40 8.78
CA SER A 115 -10.78 18.28 7.62
C SER A 115 -10.29 17.64 6.32
N GLU A 116 -10.90 18.00 5.19
CA GLU A 116 -10.39 17.68 3.85
C GLU A 116 -8.96 18.21 3.64
N VAL A 117 -8.63 19.32 4.32
CA VAL A 117 -7.30 19.92 4.38
C VAL A 117 -6.86 19.95 5.86
N PRO A 118 -6.27 18.86 6.38
CA PRO A 118 -5.82 18.82 7.76
C PRO A 118 -4.67 19.81 8.03
N PRO A 119 -4.55 20.36 9.25
CA PRO A 119 -3.54 21.35 9.64
C PRO A 119 -2.15 20.73 9.87
N VAL A 120 -1.66 19.95 8.90
CA VAL A 120 -0.39 19.22 9.00
C VAL A 120 0.79 20.18 9.09
N GLU A 121 0.85 21.20 8.22
CA GLU A 121 1.91 22.22 8.25
C GLU A 121 2.00 22.91 9.61
N ALA A 122 0.86 23.28 10.22
CA ALA A 122 0.84 23.87 11.56
C ALA A 122 1.42 22.91 12.61
N ALA A 123 1.10 21.61 12.55
CA ALA A 123 1.70 20.61 13.43
C ALA A 123 3.22 20.49 13.23
N LEU A 124 3.69 20.53 11.97
CA LEU A 124 5.11 20.46 11.64
C LEU A 124 5.89 21.68 12.14
N GLN A 125 5.36 22.88 11.93
CA GLN A 125 5.96 24.14 12.42
C GLN A 125 5.98 24.20 13.95
N ALA A 126 4.96 23.66 14.62
CA ALA A 126 4.95 23.49 16.06
C ALA A 126 5.90 22.38 16.55
N GLY A 127 6.59 21.65 15.67
CA GLY A 127 7.57 20.63 16.04
C GLY A 127 6.94 19.30 16.49
N ALA A 128 5.87 18.86 15.84
CA ALA A 128 5.19 17.60 16.16
C ALA A 128 6.11 16.37 16.01
N ILE A 129 6.97 16.32 14.98
CA ILE A 129 7.77 15.12 14.67
C ILE A 129 8.68 14.70 15.84
N PRO A 130 9.57 15.54 16.40
CA PRO A 130 10.40 15.13 17.55
C PRO A 130 9.60 14.64 18.75
N VAL A 131 8.46 15.25 19.00
CA VAL A 131 7.57 14.95 20.13
C VAL A 131 6.89 13.58 19.93
N LEU A 132 6.38 13.32 18.73
CA LEU A 132 5.79 12.04 18.35
C LEU A 132 6.83 10.90 18.37
N VAL A 133 8.06 11.17 17.92
CA VAL A 133 9.19 10.23 18.03
C VAL A 133 9.47 9.89 19.49
N GLN A 134 9.48 10.87 20.39
CA GLN A 134 9.64 10.61 21.81
C GLN A 134 8.49 9.78 22.38
N CYS A 135 7.24 10.02 21.95
CA CYS A 135 6.07 9.23 22.33
C CYS A 135 6.12 7.78 21.81
N LEU A 136 6.89 7.50 20.76
CA LEU A 136 7.19 6.15 20.24
C LEU A 136 8.38 5.48 20.95
N SER A 137 8.87 6.00 22.08
CA SER A 137 9.97 5.35 22.79
C SER A 137 9.52 3.99 23.34
N PHE A 138 10.36 2.97 23.17
CA PHE A 138 10.14 1.66 23.77
C PHE A 138 9.92 1.77 25.28
N GLY A 139 8.98 0.97 25.81
CA GLY A 139 8.55 1.02 27.21
C GLY A 139 7.38 1.99 27.48
N SER A 140 6.98 2.80 26.50
CA SER A 140 5.69 3.51 26.56
C SER A 140 4.52 2.53 26.57
N ALA A 141 3.38 2.98 27.12
CA ALA A 141 2.14 2.21 27.06
C ALA A 141 1.66 2.06 25.60
N ASP A 142 1.11 0.90 25.27
CA ASP A 142 0.63 0.58 23.91
C ASP A 142 -0.35 1.61 23.35
N GLU A 143 -1.25 2.12 24.18
CA GLU A 143 -2.21 3.16 23.80
C GLU A 143 -1.50 4.46 23.39
N GLN A 144 -0.42 4.83 24.09
CA GLN A 144 0.40 5.98 23.70
C GLN A 144 1.14 5.72 22.39
N LEU A 145 1.72 4.52 22.21
CA LEU A 145 2.41 4.13 20.98
C LEU A 145 1.45 4.16 19.78
N LEU A 146 0.24 3.64 19.96
CA LEU A 146 -0.80 3.57 18.94
C LEU A 146 -1.22 4.96 18.49
N GLU A 147 -1.58 5.85 19.42
CA GLU A 147 -2.02 7.21 19.07
C GLU A 147 -0.88 8.02 18.43
N ALA A 148 0.36 7.87 18.91
CA ALA A 148 1.52 8.52 18.30
C ALA A 148 1.79 8.02 16.87
N ALA A 149 1.75 6.70 16.64
CA ALA A 149 1.86 6.12 15.31
C ALA A 149 0.72 6.57 14.38
N TRP A 150 -0.48 6.77 14.93
CA TRP A 150 -1.63 7.24 14.15
C TRP A 150 -1.48 8.70 13.73
N CYS A 151 -1.04 9.60 14.61
CA CYS A 151 -0.68 10.98 14.23
C CYS A 151 0.34 10.99 13.08
N LEU A 152 1.41 10.19 13.19
CA LEU A 152 2.41 10.06 12.13
C LEU A 152 1.82 9.51 10.83
N THR A 153 0.87 8.57 10.91
CA THR A 153 0.19 8.03 9.72
C THR A 153 -0.59 9.11 8.98
N ASN A 154 -1.27 9.99 9.71
CA ASN A 154 -2.04 11.10 9.14
C ASN A 154 -1.12 12.15 8.50
N ILE A 155 0.01 12.49 9.14
CA ILE A 155 1.03 13.37 8.55
C ILE A 155 1.59 12.75 7.25
N ALA A 156 1.88 11.45 7.26
CA ALA A 156 2.38 10.73 6.07
C ALA A 156 1.36 10.58 4.94
N ALA A 157 0.08 10.87 5.18
CA ALA A 157 -0.96 10.84 4.15
C ALA A 157 -1.07 12.17 3.38
N GLY A 158 -0.31 13.18 3.81
CA GLY A 158 -0.30 14.51 3.23
C GLY A 158 0.59 14.66 2.00
N GLU A 159 1.12 15.87 1.82
CA GLU A 159 1.99 16.23 0.69
C GLU A 159 3.37 15.56 0.77
N PRO A 160 4.14 15.53 -0.34
CA PRO A 160 5.44 14.85 -0.36
C PRO A 160 6.42 15.33 0.73
N GLU A 161 6.46 16.64 1.00
CA GLU A 161 7.33 17.22 2.04
C GLU A 161 6.86 16.86 3.46
N GLU A 162 5.55 16.77 3.68
CA GLU A 162 4.97 16.34 4.95
C GLU A 162 5.30 14.87 5.21
N THR A 163 5.21 14.03 4.19
CA THR A 163 5.65 12.62 4.27
C THR A 163 7.16 12.50 4.49
N ARG A 164 7.96 13.34 3.83
CA ARG A 164 9.42 13.41 4.02
C ARG A 164 9.80 13.82 5.45
N SER A 165 8.98 14.62 6.12
CA SER A 165 9.22 15.03 7.52
C SER A 165 9.29 13.84 8.49
N LEU A 166 8.74 12.68 8.15
CA LEU A 166 8.78 11.46 8.98
C LEU A 166 10.15 10.76 9.02
N LEU A 167 11.13 11.17 8.21
CA LEU A 167 12.46 10.54 8.18
C LEU A 167 13.06 10.21 9.58
N PRO A 168 12.97 11.11 10.59
CA PRO A 168 13.46 10.81 11.94
C PRO A 168 12.67 9.73 12.70
N ALA A 169 11.40 9.49 12.33
CA ALA A 169 10.52 8.53 12.98
C ALA A 169 10.61 7.11 12.39
N LEU A 170 11.12 6.96 11.17
CA LEU A 170 11.13 5.68 10.45
C LEU A 170 11.82 4.54 11.23
N PRO A 171 12.98 4.74 11.89
CA PRO A 171 13.62 3.65 12.64
C PRO A 171 12.73 3.09 13.76
N LEU A 172 12.02 3.95 14.49
CA LEU A 172 11.10 3.51 15.55
C LEU A 172 9.85 2.86 14.99
N LEU A 173 9.26 3.42 13.92
CA LEU A 173 8.12 2.81 13.23
C LEU A 173 8.46 1.39 12.74
N ILE A 174 9.64 1.19 12.16
CA ILE A 174 10.11 -0.14 11.72
C ILE A 174 10.32 -1.05 12.93
N ALA A 175 10.95 -0.56 14.00
CA ALA A 175 11.20 -1.35 15.20
C ALA A 175 9.88 -1.82 15.87
N HIS A 176 8.83 -1.00 15.81
CA HIS A 176 7.51 -1.32 16.34
C HIS A 176 6.70 -2.32 15.51
N LEU A 177 7.16 -2.72 14.31
CA LEU A 177 6.60 -3.86 13.57
C LEU A 177 6.95 -5.22 14.20
N GLY A 178 7.95 -5.25 15.08
CA GLY A 178 8.43 -6.47 15.72
C GLY A 178 7.50 -6.98 16.83
N GLU A 179 7.80 -8.18 17.32
CA GLU A 179 7.01 -8.93 18.33
C GLU A 179 6.92 -8.23 19.70
N LYS A 180 7.68 -7.16 19.93
CA LYS A 180 7.66 -6.39 21.18
C LYS A 180 6.50 -5.40 21.29
N SER A 181 5.80 -5.14 20.18
CA SER A 181 4.62 -4.28 20.16
C SER A 181 3.36 -5.12 20.07
N SER A 182 2.23 -4.62 20.58
CA SER A 182 0.95 -5.24 20.28
C SER A 182 0.58 -5.13 18.80
N VAL A 183 -0.29 -6.03 18.38
CA VAL A 183 -0.78 -6.10 16.99
C VAL A 183 -1.37 -4.77 16.50
N PRO A 184 -2.19 -4.02 17.27
CA PRO A 184 -2.70 -2.73 16.81
C PRO A 184 -1.59 -1.69 16.55
N VAL A 185 -0.56 -1.65 17.40
CA VAL A 185 0.60 -0.76 17.20
C VAL A 185 1.36 -1.15 15.94
N ALA A 186 1.64 -2.45 15.76
CA ALA A 186 2.33 -2.95 14.57
C ALA A 186 1.53 -2.69 13.28
N GLU A 187 0.21 -2.86 13.31
CA GLU A 187 -0.70 -2.52 12.20
C GLU A 187 -0.63 -1.03 11.86
N GLN A 188 -0.67 -0.15 12.87
CA GLN A 188 -0.61 1.29 12.66
C GLN A 188 0.75 1.74 12.12
N CYS A 189 1.85 1.20 12.65
CA CYS A 189 3.19 1.45 12.12
C CYS A 189 3.34 0.95 10.67
N ALA A 190 2.81 -0.22 10.34
CA ALA A 190 2.83 -0.75 8.97
C ALA A 190 2.07 0.18 8.02
N TRP A 191 0.98 0.80 8.47
CA TRP A 191 0.25 1.78 7.67
C TRP A 191 1.07 3.05 7.44
N ALA A 192 1.64 3.65 8.49
CA ALA A 192 2.51 4.82 8.34
C ALA A 192 3.64 4.56 7.32
N LEU A 193 4.30 3.40 7.43
CA LEU A 193 5.39 3.01 6.53
C LEU A 193 4.90 2.76 5.10
N GLY A 194 3.69 2.23 4.92
CA GLY A 194 3.10 2.05 3.60
C GLY A 194 2.74 3.38 2.93
N ASN A 195 2.34 4.40 3.69
CA ASN A 195 2.17 5.77 3.17
C ASN A 195 3.52 6.33 2.69
N VAL A 196 4.56 6.25 3.54
CA VAL A 196 5.93 6.68 3.22
C VAL A 196 6.49 5.95 1.99
N ALA A 197 6.31 4.64 1.88
CA ALA A 197 6.71 3.86 0.71
C ALA A 197 5.90 4.22 -0.55
N GLY A 198 4.65 4.62 -0.35
CA GLY A 198 3.75 5.06 -1.41
C GLY A 198 4.25 6.31 -2.11
N GLU A 199 4.87 7.23 -1.37
CA GLU A 199 5.29 8.57 -1.79
C GLU A 199 6.24 8.55 -2.99
N GLY A 200 7.44 8.01 -2.82
CA GLY A 200 8.49 8.16 -3.81
C GLY A 200 9.58 7.10 -3.72
N GLU A 201 10.38 7.00 -4.78
CA GLU A 201 11.50 6.05 -4.82
C GLU A 201 12.53 6.30 -3.72
N GLU A 202 12.85 7.57 -3.47
CA GLU A 202 13.80 7.95 -2.42
C GLU A 202 13.40 7.39 -1.05
N LEU A 203 12.15 7.61 -0.63
CA LEU A 203 11.64 7.14 0.66
C LEU A 203 11.55 5.61 0.73
N ARG A 204 11.19 4.94 -0.37
CA ARG A 204 11.26 3.46 -0.45
C ARG A 204 12.68 2.96 -0.23
N ASN A 205 13.67 3.60 -0.86
CA ASN A 205 15.08 3.20 -0.73
C ASN A 205 15.57 3.39 0.72
N VAL A 206 15.15 4.46 1.39
CA VAL A 206 15.42 4.66 2.83
C VAL A 206 14.81 3.54 3.67
N LEU A 207 13.54 3.20 3.47
CA LEU A 207 12.86 2.12 4.19
C LEU A 207 13.52 0.75 3.97
N LEU A 208 13.91 0.45 2.74
CA LEU A 208 14.62 -0.77 2.39
C LEU A 208 16.00 -0.82 3.05
N ALA A 209 16.76 0.27 3.01
CA ALA A 209 18.07 0.39 3.65
C ALA A 209 17.99 0.26 5.19
N GLN A 210 16.90 0.72 5.80
CA GLN A 210 16.63 0.56 7.23
C GLN A 210 16.03 -0.81 7.60
N GLY A 211 15.82 -1.71 6.64
CA GLY A 211 15.40 -3.08 6.90
C GLY A 211 13.89 -3.30 7.08
N ALA A 212 13.04 -2.41 6.55
CA ALA A 212 11.58 -2.51 6.70
C ALA A 212 10.95 -3.76 6.05
N LEU A 213 11.62 -4.38 5.06
CA LEU A 213 11.07 -5.47 4.26
C LEU A 213 10.70 -6.70 5.10
N LEU A 214 11.63 -7.18 5.92
CA LEU A 214 11.45 -8.43 6.67
C LEU A 214 10.36 -8.32 7.76
N PRO A 215 10.30 -7.26 8.59
CA PRO A 215 9.21 -7.11 9.55
C PRO A 215 7.83 -6.99 8.90
N LEU A 216 7.70 -6.24 7.79
CA LEU A 216 6.43 -6.16 7.05
C LEU A 216 6.04 -7.52 6.45
N ALA A 217 7.00 -8.26 5.91
CA ALA A 217 6.78 -9.62 5.42
C ALA A 217 6.25 -10.54 6.52
N ARG A 218 6.81 -10.49 7.73
CA ARG A 218 6.33 -11.28 8.87
C ARG A 218 4.89 -10.94 9.25
N LEU A 219 4.49 -9.67 9.20
CA LEU A 219 3.10 -9.28 9.45
C LEU A 219 2.13 -9.86 8.39
N MET A 220 2.56 -9.97 7.13
CA MET A 220 1.77 -10.62 6.08
C MET A 220 1.64 -12.14 6.27
N LEU A 221 2.58 -12.78 6.98
CA LEU A 221 2.48 -14.20 7.34
C LEU A 221 1.42 -14.46 8.44
N SER A 222 0.91 -13.42 9.10
CA SER A 222 -0.14 -13.52 10.12
C SER A 222 -1.41 -14.21 9.59
N ASN A 223 -2.20 -14.76 10.51
CA ASN A 223 -3.54 -15.27 10.23
C ASN A 223 -4.64 -14.22 10.46
N LYS A 224 -4.30 -13.06 11.06
CA LYS A 224 -5.26 -11.97 11.27
C LYS A 224 -5.44 -11.19 9.97
N ALA A 225 -6.68 -11.16 9.47
CA ALA A 225 -7.00 -10.55 8.17
C ALA A 225 -6.63 -9.05 8.12
N SER A 226 -6.95 -8.28 9.16
CA SER A 226 -6.60 -6.85 9.23
C SER A 226 -5.10 -6.60 9.14
N THR A 227 -4.30 -7.38 9.88
CA THR A 227 -2.83 -7.27 9.89
C THR A 227 -2.27 -7.59 8.51
N THR A 228 -2.73 -8.71 7.95
CA THR A 228 -2.29 -9.16 6.64
C THR A 228 -2.63 -8.13 5.57
N ARG A 229 -3.85 -7.56 5.61
CA ARG A 229 -4.31 -6.57 4.63
C ARG A 229 -3.45 -5.32 4.65
N THR A 230 -3.20 -4.77 5.84
CA THR A 230 -2.33 -3.59 5.99
C THR A 230 -0.89 -3.91 5.60
N ALA A 231 -0.35 -5.08 5.96
CA ALA A 231 1.00 -5.48 5.60
C ALA A 231 1.16 -5.71 4.09
N ALA A 232 0.20 -6.38 3.44
CA ALA A 232 0.19 -6.60 1.99
C ALA A 232 0.12 -5.27 1.24
N TRP A 233 -0.74 -4.34 1.69
CA TRP A 233 -0.81 -2.99 1.14
C TRP A 233 0.56 -2.27 1.26
N ALA A 234 1.14 -2.24 2.45
CA ALA A 234 2.44 -1.61 2.70
C ALA A 234 3.59 -2.25 1.90
N LEU A 235 3.62 -3.58 1.80
CA LEU A 235 4.60 -4.33 0.99
C LEU A 235 4.45 -4.02 -0.49
N SER A 236 3.22 -3.96 -1.01
CA SER A 236 2.97 -3.62 -2.41
C SER A 236 3.50 -2.22 -2.74
N ASN A 237 3.39 -1.27 -1.81
CA ASN A 237 4.01 0.05 -1.95
C ASN A 237 5.53 0.02 -1.80
N LEU A 238 6.07 -0.83 -0.92
CA LEU A 238 7.52 -0.91 -0.68
C LEU A 238 8.26 -1.54 -1.88
N ILE A 239 7.70 -2.57 -2.50
CA ILE A 239 8.39 -3.33 -3.55
C ILE A 239 8.17 -2.76 -4.95
N LYS A 240 7.23 -1.82 -5.18
CA LYS A 240 6.91 -1.27 -6.52
C LYS A 240 8.03 -0.49 -7.22
N GLY A 241 9.19 -0.33 -6.58
CA GLY A 241 10.31 0.44 -7.13
C GLY A 241 10.99 -0.22 -8.34
N PRO A 242 11.81 0.52 -9.10
CA PRO A 242 12.53 -0.02 -10.25
C PRO A 242 13.57 -1.08 -9.87
N ASP A 243 14.03 -1.11 -8.62
CA ASP A 243 14.98 -2.11 -8.13
C ASP A 243 14.29 -3.48 -7.90
N PRO A 244 14.64 -4.51 -8.67
CA PRO A 244 14.05 -5.84 -8.52
C PRO A 244 14.48 -6.56 -7.23
N LYS A 245 15.51 -6.06 -6.51
CA LYS A 245 16.05 -6.73 -5.31
C LYS A 245 15.01 -6.90 -4.21
N ALA A 246 14.14 -5.91 -3.99
CA ALA A 246 13.12 -5.97 -2.94
C ALA A 246 12.10 -7.09 -3.23
N ALA A 247 11.55 -7.14 -4.44
CA ALA A 247 10.64 -8.20 -4.88
C ALA A 247 11.32 -9.59 -4.87
N ALA A 248 12.57 -9.68 -5.34
CA ALA A 248 13.33 -10.92 -5.33
C ALA A 248 13.68 -11.42 -3.92
N SER A 249 13.84 -10.51 -2.95
CA SER A 249 14.07 -10.86 -1.55
C SER A 249 12.77 -11.27 -0.86
N LEU A 250 11.66 -10.56 -1.13
CA LEU A 250 10.35 -10.84 -0.53
C LEU A 250 9.89 -12.27 -0.81
N ILE A 251 9.92 -12.72 -2.08
CA ILE A 251 9.44 -14.07 -2.43
C ILE A 251 10.30 -15.20 -1.84
N ARG A 252 11.55 -14.91 -1.45
CA ARG A 252 12.47 -15.88 -0.84
C ARG A 252 12.31 -15.97 0.68
N ILE A 253 11.49 -15.11 1.29
CA ILE A 253 11.18 -15.21 2.71
C ILE A 253 10.36 -16.50 2.91
N ASP A 254 10.78 -17.31 3.88
CA ASP A 254 10.15 -18.58 4.19
C ASP A 254 8.64 -18.41 4.49
N GLY A 255 7.82 -19.29 3.94
CA GLY A 255 6.36 -19.23 4.05
C GLY A 255 5.66 -18.11 3.27
N MET A 256 6.38 -17.23 2.55
CA MET A 256 5.74 -16.11 1.81
C MET A 256 4.83 -16.59 0.68
N LEU A 257 5.29 -17.55 -0.15
CA LEU A 257 4.47 -18.12 -1.22
C LEU A 257 3.23 -18.82 -0.63
N ASP A 258 3.39 -19.59 0.45
CA ASP A 258 2.28 -20.26 1.12
C ASP A 258 1.28 -19.28 1.73
N ALA A 259 1.75 -18.14 2.25
CA ALA A 259 0.88 -17.07 2.74
C ALA A 259 0.07 -16.42 1.60
N ILE A 260 0.72 -16.13 0.47
CA ILE A 260 0.02 -15.63 -0.73
C ILE A 260 -1.09 -16.60 -1.15
N ILE A 261 -0.77 -17.88 -1.31
CA ILE A 261 -1.73 -18.94 -1.70
C ILE A 261 -2.87 -19.02 -0.68
N ARG A 262 -2.55 -19.06 0.62
CA ARG A 262 -3.54 -19.18 1.70
C ARG A 262 -4.53 -18.02 1.69
N HIS A 263 -4.04 -16.79 1.58
CA HIS A 263 -4.87 -15.59 1.65
C HIS A 263 -5.68 -15.39 0.37
N LEU A 264 -5.13 -15.70 -0.81
CA LEU A 264 -5.93 -15.73 -2.05
C LEU A 264 -7.04 -16.79 -1.97
N LYS A 265 -6.80 -17.94 -1.35
CA LYS A 265 -7.79 -19.03 -1.29
C LYS A 265 -8.92 -18.84 -0.26
N LYS A 266 -8.64 -18.20 0.88
CA LYS A 266 -9.56 -18.23 2.05
C LYS A 266 -10.06 -16.87 2.53
N SER A 267 -9.53 -15.76 2.01
CA SER A 267 -9.88 -14.42 2.50
C SER A 267 -11.06 -13.79 1.76
N ASP A 268 -11.57 -12.68 2.32
CA ASP A 268 -12.47 -11.75 1.64
C ASP A 268 -11.78 -11.04 0.46
N ASP A 269 -12.59 -10.43 -0.41
CA ASP A 269 -12.13 -9.79 -1.65
C ASP A 269 -11.21 -8.59 -1.38
N GLU A 270 -11.40 -7.86 -0.28
CA GLU A 270 -10.53 -6.75 0.11
C GLU A 270 -9.10 -7.22 0.41
N LEU A 271 -8.95 -8.25 1.23
CA LEU A 271 -7.65 -8.82 1.54
C LEU A 271 -7.06 -9.53 0.31
N ALA A 272 -7.87 -10.27 -0.45
CA ALA A 272 -7.41 -10.89 -1.69
C ALA A 272 -6.88 -9.84 -2.68
N THR A 273 -7.50 -8.66 -2.76
CA THR A 273 -7.05 -7.55 -3.60
C THR A 273 -5.67 -7.05 -3.18
N GLU A 274 -5.46 -6.81 -1.89
CA GLU A 274 -4.16 -6.35 -1.39
C GLU A 274 -3.06 -7.39 -1.59
N VAL A 275 -3.37 -8.68 -1.44
CA VAL A 275 -2.43 -9.77 -1.73
C VAL A 275 -2.16 -9.87 -3.23
N ALA A 276 -3.17 -9.71 -4.09
CA ALA A 276 -3.01 -9.72 -5.54
C ALA A 276 -2.06 -8.60 -6.00
N TRP A 277 -2.13 -7.40 -5.41
CA TRP A 277 -1.16 -6.33 -5.70
C TRP A 277 0.28 -6.71 -5.36
N VAL A 278 0.51 -7.45 -4.28
CA VAL A 278 1.85 -8.00 -3.99
C VAL A 278 2.28 -8.96 -5.10
N VAL A 279 1.39 -9.85 -5.55
CA VAL A 279 1.67 -10.79 -6.65
C VAL A 279 2.03 -10.05 -7.94
N VAL A 280 1.30 -8.98 -8.30
CA VAL A 280 1.57 -8.14 -9.48
C VAL A 280 2.99 -7.61 -9.49
N TYR A 281 3.43 -7.00 -8.38
CA TYR A 281 4.78 -6.44 -8.34
C TYR A 281 5.84 -7.53 -8.27
N LEU A 282 5.57 -8.65 -7.60
CA LEU A 282 6.46 -9.80 -7.60
C LEU A 282 6.70 -10.33 -9.02
N SER A 283 5.64 -10.63 -9.76
CA SER A 283 5.72 -11.16 -11.14
C SER A 283 6.30 -10.17 -12.15
N ALA A 284 6.05 -8.87 -11.96
CA ALA A 284 6.55 -7.84 -12.86
C ALA A 284 8.03 -7.51 -12.62
N LEU A 285 8.47 -7.52 -11.36
CA LEU A 285 9.80 -7.02 -10.99
C LEU A 285 10.84 -8.14 -10.84
N SER A 286 10.43 -9.37 -10.52
CA SER A 286 11.35 -10.48 -10.24
C SER A 286 11.05 -11.71 -11.09
N GLU A 287 11.99 -12.11 -11.97
CA GLU A 287 11.87 -13.35 -12.74
C GLU A 287 11.82 -14.59 -11.84
N THR A 288 12.57 -14.59 -10.73
CA THR A 288 12.49 -15.68 -9.76
C THR A 288 11.08 -15.76 -9.16
N ALA A 289 10.49 -14.63 -8.80
CA ALA A 289 9.14 -14.62 -8.25
C ALA A 289 8.12 -15.05 -9.31
N ALA A 290 8.20 -14.51 -10.53
CA ALA A 290 7.35 -14.90 -11.65
C ALA A 290 7.40 -16.42 -11.90
N SER A 291 8.60 -17.01 -11.93
CA SER A 291 8.75 -18.45 -12.14
C SER A 291 8.15 -19.29 -11.01
N LEU A 292 8.29 -18.85 -9.74
CA LEU A 292 7.69 -19.55 -8.60
C LEU A 292 6.15 -19.44 -8.62
N LEU A 293 5.63 -18.25 -8.93
CA LEU A 293 4.19 -18.00 -8.99
C LEU A 293 3.52 -18.83 -10.09
N VAL A 294 4.11 -18.93 -11.28
CA VAL A 294 3.60 -19.75 -12.40
C VAL A 294 3.63 -21.25 -12.09
N LYS A 295 4.62 -21.72 -11.32
CA LYS A 295 4.71 -23.13 -10.89
C LYS A 295 3.78 -23.48 -9.72
N SER A 296 3.09 -22.48 -9.17
CA SER A 296 2.17 -22.62 -8.04
C SER A 296 0.73 -22.42 -8.48
N ASP A 297 -0.21 -22.66 -7.56
CA ASP A 297 -1.65 -22.48 -7.83
C ASP A 297 -2.10 -21.00 -7.84
N VAL A 298 -1.19 -20.04 -7.67
CA VAL A 298 -1.55 -18.61 -7.55
C VAL A 298 -2.30 -18.11 -8.78
N VAL A 299 -1.92 -18.56 -9.97
CA VAL A 299 -2.57 -18.15 -11.23
C VAL A 299 -4.01 -18.65 -11.27
N GLN A 300 -4.24 -19.92 -10.95
CA GLN A 300 -5.56 -20.54 -10.90
C GLN A 300 -6.42 -19.93 -9.78
N LEU A 301 -5.81 -19.57 -8.65
CA LEU A 301 -6.52 -18.92 -7.55
C LEU A 301 -6.96 -17.50 -7.91
N LEU A 302 -6.10 -16.72 -8.57
CA LEU A 302 -6.46 -15.39 -9.05
C LEU A 302 -7.58 -15.45 -10.07
N ALA A 303 -7.52 -16.42 -11.00
CA ALA A 303 -8.57 -16.74 -11.94
C ALA A 303 -9.90 -17.11 -11.28
N GLY A 304 -9.90 -18.08 -10.37
CA GLY A 304 -11.12 -18.49 -9.69
C GLY A 304 -11.73 -17.38 -8.83
N ARG A 305 -10.90 -16.50 -8.26
CA ARG A 305 -11.37 -15.29 -7.58
C ARG A 305 -11.96 -14.29 -8.54
N LEU A 306 -11.39 -14.15 -9.73
CA LEU A 306 -11.94 -13.32 -10.79
C LEU A 306 -13.37 -13.72 -11.16
N ALA A 307 -13.56 -15.01 -11.43
CA ALA A 307 -14.82 -15.58 -11.87
C ALA A 307 -15.92 -15.46 -10.80
N ALA A 308 -15.52 -15.55 -9.53
CA ALA A 308 -16.42 -15.54 -8.38
C ALA A 308 -16.64 -14.13 -7.77
N SER A 309 -15.85 -13.14 -8.16
CA SER A 309 -15.81 -11.82 -7.53
C SER A 309 -16.84 -10.87 -8.15
N GLU A 310 -17.60 -10.20 -7.28
CA GLU A 310 -18.41 -9.02 -7.63
C GLU A 310 -17.60 -7.71 -7.50
N SER A 311 -16.27 -7.80 -7.46
CA SER A 311 -15.38 -6.65 -7.34
C SER A 311 -14.42 -6.54 -8.52
N LEU A 312 -14.55 -5.45 -9.27
CA LEU A 312 -13.59 -5.06 -10.31
C LEU A 312 -12.19 -4.78 -9.77
N GLN A 313 -12.05 -4.52 -8.47
CA GLN A 313 -10.76 -4.24 -7.85
C GLN A 313 -9.82 -5.45 -7.88
N LEU A 314 -10.37 -6.68 -7.92
CA LEU A 314 -9.62 -7.91 -8.08
C LEU A 314 -9.17 -8.15 -9.54
N LEU A 315 -9.92 -7.64 -10.52
CA LEU A 315 -9.60 -7.73 -11.95
C LEU A 315 -8.37 -6.91 -12.34
N ILE A 316 -8.26 -5.70 -11.79
CA ILE A 316 -7.17 -4.75 -12.08
C ILE A 316 -5.78 -5.38 -11.90
N PRO A 317 -5.42 -5.98 -10.74
CA PRO A 317 -4.11 -6.56 -10.56
C PRO A 317 -3.86 -7.75 -11.50
N VAL A 318 -4.87 -8.59 -11.74
CA VAL A 318 -4.73 -9.79 -12.61
C VAL A 318 -4.47 -9.40 -14.05
N LEU A 319 -5.28 -8.50 -14.61
CA LEU A 319 -5.12 -7.97 -15.98
C LEU A 319 -3.76 -7.30 -16.20
N ARG A 320 -3.24 -6.60 -15.18
CA ARG A 320 -2.06 -5.73 -15.30
C ARG A 320 -0.74 -6.40 -14.94
N GLY A 321 -0.75 -7.38 -14.03
CA GLY A 321 0.46 -7.84 -13.35
C GLY A 321 0.99 -9.20 -13.76
N MET A 322 0.20 -10.00 -14.45
CA MET A 322 0.63 -11.33 -14.87
C MET A 322 1.74 -11.26 -15.94
N PRO A 323 2.79 -12.11 -15.84
CA PRO A 323 3.91 -12.08 -16.77
C PRO A 323 3.47 -12.43 -18.20
N ASN A 324 4.21 -11.93 -19.21
CA ASN A 324 4.00 -12.25 -20.63
C ASN A 324 2.60 -11.97 -21.21
N GLY A 325 1.81 -11.08 -20.59
CA GLY A 325 0.44 -10.81 -21.03
C GLY A 325 -0.50 -11.99 -20.77
N GLU A 326 -0.17 -12.88 -19.82
CA GLU A 326 -1.08 -13.94 -19.39
C GLU A 326 -2.27 -13.40 -18.60
N GLY A 327 -2.23 -12.15 -18.13
CA GLY A 327 -3.32 -11.52 -17.37
C GLY A 327 -4.62 -11.50 -18.17
N PRO A 328 -4.67 -10.82 -19.33
CA PRO A 328 -5.83 -10.84 -20.22
C PRO A 328 -6.26 -12.25 -20.62
N LYS A 329 -5.33 -13.13 -20.97
CA LYS A 329 -5.65 -14.54 -21.34
C LYS A 329 -6.26 -15.34 -20.20
N LEU A 330 -5.81 -15.07 -18.97
CA LEU A 330 -6.34 -15.69 -17.77
C LEU A 330 -7.75 -15.18 -17.47
N VAL A 331 -7.96 -13.87 -17.64
CA VAL A 331 -9.28 -13.24 -17.49
C VAL A 331 -10.26 -13.80 -18.53
N GLU A 332 -9.83 -13.95 -19.77
CA GLU A 332 -10.61 -14.54 -20.87
C GLU A 332 -10.97 -16.01 -20.61
N ARG A 333 -10.01 -16.83 -20.14
CA ARG A 333 -10.23 -18.27 -19.90
C ARG A 333 -11.19 -18.56 -18.75
N GLU A 334 -11.36 -17.61 -17.82
CA GLU A 334 -11.98 -17.86 -16.51
C GLU A 334 -13.21 -16.97 -16.33
N ASP A 335 -13.93 -16.72 -17.42
CA ASP A 335 -15.18 -15.93 -17.49
C ASP A 335 -15.07 -14.54 -16.84
N GLY A 336 -13.85 -14.00 -16.75
CA GLY A 336 -13.61 -12.69 -16.18
C GLY A 336 -14.10 -11.56 -17.08
N ILE A 337 -14.30 -11.83 -18.38
CA ILE A 337 -14.94 -10.88 -19.30
C ILE A 337 -16.42 -10.75 -18.98
N ASP A 338 -17.15 -11.85 -18.80
CA ASP A 338 -18.55 -11.85 -18.33
C ASP A 338 -18.68 -11.11 -16.99
N ALA A 339 -17.71 -11.28 -16.09
CA ALA A 339 -17.67 -10.52 -14.84
C ALA A 339 -17.56 -9.01 -15.10
N MET A 340 -16.70 -8.57 -16.02
CA MET A 340 -16.60 -7.15 -16.41
C MET A 340 -17.86 -6.64 -17.11
N GLU A 341 -18.47 -7.41 -18.00
CA GLU A 341 -19.72 -7.06 -18.70
C GLU A 341 -20.88 -6.80 -17.73
N ARG A 342 -21.01 -7.61 -16.68
CA ARG A 342 -22.00 -7.37 -15.61
C ARG A 342 -21.82 -5.99 -14.99
N PHE A 343 -20.59 -5.50 -14.89
CA PHE A 343 -20.32 -4.17 -14.36
C PHE A 343 -20.52 -3.03 -15.38
N GLN A 344 -20.48 -3.30 -16.68
CA GLN A 344 -20.76 -2.28 -17.72
C GLN A 344 -22.21 -1.75 -17.65
N PHE A 345 -23.12 -2.50 -17.03
CA PHE A 345 -24.51 -2.10 -16.81
C PHE A 345 -24.83 -1.82 -15.33
N HIS A 346 -23.82 -1.73 -14.47
CA HIS A 346 -24.00 -1.52 -13.04
C HIS A 346 -24.57 -0.12 -12.73
N GLU A 347 -25.38 0.00 -11.69
CA GLU A 347 -26.01 1.27 -11.29
C GLU A 347 -24.97 2.32 -10.87
N ASN A 348 -23.93 1.89 -10.14
CA ASN A 348 -22.78 2.72 -9.78
C ASN A 348 -21.94 3.10 -11.02
N GLU A 349 -21.90 4.41 -11.29
CA GLU A 349 -21.21 5.00 -12.43
C GLU A 349 -19.68 4.77 -12.41
N GLU A 350 -19.03 4.80 -11.25
CA GLU A 350 -17.59 4.57 -11.15
C GLU A 350 -17.23 3.13 -11.55
N MET A 351 -18.00 2.15 -11.06
CA MET A 351 -17.78 0.75 -11.41
C MET A 351 -18.03 0.50 -12.89
N ARG A 352 -19.08 1.12 -13.44
CA ARG A 352 -19.37 1.05 -14.87
C ARG A 352 -18.26 1.64 -15.75
N ASN A 353 -17.78 2.83 -15.41
CA ASN A 353 -16.68 3.47 -16.13
C ASN A 353 -15.38 2.66 -16.00
N MET A 354 -15.13 2.06 -14.83
CA MET A 354 -13.99 1.18 -14.61
C MET A 354 -14.07 -0.09 -15.45
N ALA A 355 -15.24 -0.73 -15.53
CA ALA A 355 -15.45 -1.92 -16.36
C ALA A 355 -15.22 -1.62 -17.84
N ASN A 356 -15.87 -0.57 -18.36
CA ASN A 356 -15.71 -0.13 -19.75
C ASN A 356 -14.24 0.15 -20.09
N GLY A 357 -13.55 0.90 -19.23
CA GLY A 357 -12.13 1.20 -19.44
C GLY A 357 -11.20 -0.02 -19.36
N LEU A 358 -11.58 -1.07 -18.64
CA LEU A 358 -10.82 -2.33 -18.61
C LEU A 358 -11.08 -3.18 -19.87
N VAL A 359 -12.34 -3.28 -20.31
CA VAL A 359 -12.72 -4.01 -21.53
C VAL A 359 -12.05 -3.38 -22.75
N ASP A 360 -12.23 -2.06 -22.95
CA ASP A 360 -11.66 -1.34 -24.09
C ASP A 360 -10.13 -1.46 -24.15
N LYS A 361 -9.46 -1.39 -23.00
CA LYS A 361 -8.00 -1.39 -22.91
C LYS A 361 -7.37 -2.76 -23.15
N TYR A 362 -8.01 -3.84 -22.67
CA TYR A 362 -7.41 -5.17 -22.68
C TYR A 362 -7.99 -6.11 -23.74
N PHE A 363 -9.20 -5.84 -24.23
CA PHE A 363 -9.94 -6.71 -25.16
C PHE A 363 -10.39 -5.99 -26.44
N GLY A 364 -10.49 -4.65 -26.45
CA GLY A 364 -10.61 -3.82 -27.66
C GLY A 364 -11.98 -3.85 -28.38
N GLU A 365 -12.10 -3.09 -29.48
CA GLU A 365 -13.35 -2.89 -30.26
C GLU A 365 -13.81 -4.12 -31.07
N ASP A 366 -12.98 -5.15 -31.23
CA ASP A 366 -13.32 -6.38 -31.98
C ASP A 366 -14.06 -7.42 -31.10
N TYR A 367 -14.30 -7.09 -29.83
CA TYR A 367 -14.99 -7.96 -28.89
C TYR A 367 -16.52 -7.90 -29.13
N GLY A 368 -17.13 -9.04 -29.49
CA GLY A 368 -18.56 -9.15 -29.79
C GLY A 368 -18.93 -9.03 -31.27
N LEU A 369 -17.97 -8.98 -32.20
CA LEU A 369 -18.24 -8.98 -33.65
C LEU A 369 -18.42 -10.38 -34.27
N ASP A 370 -18.26 -11.44 -33.47
CA ASP A 370 -18.43 -12.84 -33.89
C ASP A 370 -19.65 -13.54 -33.24
N GLU A 371 -20.65 -12.79 -32.75
CA GLU A 371 -21.97 -13.36 -32.41
C GLU A 371 -22.98 -13.31 -33.58
#